data_AF-A0A8C5E9Z7-F1
#
_entry.id   AF-A0A8C5E9Z7-F1
#
_cell.length_a   1.000
_cell.length_b   1.000
_cell.length_c   1.000
_cell.angle_alpha   90.00
_cell.angle_beta   90.00
_cell.angle_gamma   90.00
#
_symmetry.space_group_name_H-M   'P 1'
#
loop_
_entity.id
_entity.type
_entity.pdbx_description
1 polymer ?
#
loop_
_entity_poly.entity_id
_entity_poly.type
_entity_poly.pdbx_seq_one_letter_code
_entity_poly.pdbx_strand_id
1 'polypeptide(L)' 'DANRKLHIITWNVGSAAPPDDITALLGLNVGDGNTDMYIIG' A
#
# COMPACT_ATOMS: atom_id res chain seq x y z
N ASP A 1 4.89 22.39 10.89
CA ASP A 1 3.86 21.50 10.36
C ASP A 1 4.58 20.46 9.51
N ALA A 2 4.64 19.21 9.95
CA ALA A 2 5.28 18.16 9.17
C ALA A 2 4.25 17.63 8.18
N ASN A 3 4.45 17.88 6.88
CA ASN A 3 3.64 17.34 5.81
C ASN A 3 3.63 15.79 5.91
N ARG A 4 2.52 15.21 6.37
CA ARG A 4 2.35 13.76 6.48
C ARG A 4 1.63 13.22 5.25
N LYS A 5 2.14 12.16 4.64
CA LYS A 5 1.52 11.53 3.46
C LYS A 5 0.87 10.21 3.83
N LEU A 6 -0.42 10.12 3.52
CA LEU A 6 -1.26 8.94 3.70
C LEU A 6 -1.59 8.35 2.34
N HIS A 7 -1.29 7.07 2.14
CA HIS A 7 -1.65 6.33 0.94
C HIS A 7 -2.76 5.33 1.25
N ILE A 8 -3.91 5.49 0.59
CA ILE A 8 -5.07 4.62 0.75
C ILE A 8 -5.17 3.74 -0.48
N ILE A 9 -5.18 2.43 -0.26
CA ILE A 9 -5.23 1.40 -1.28
C ILE A 9 -6.48 0.59 -1.02
N THR A 10 -7.25 0.31 -2.08
CA THR A 10 -8.30 -0.70 -2.01
C THR A 10 -8.16 -1.71 -3.12
N TRP A 11 -8.34 -2.99 -2.76
CA TRP A 11 -8.22 -4.08 -3.71
C TRP A 11 -9.27 -5.17 -3.45
N ASN A 12 -10.11 -5.41 -4.44
CA ASN A 12 -10.98 -6.58 -4.46
C ASN A 12 -10.19 -7.81 -4.91
N VAL A 13 -9.85 -8.69 -3.96
CA VAL A 13 -9.16 -9.97 -4.20
C VAL A 13 -10.12 -11.05 -4.75
N GLY A 14 -11.43 -10.82 -4.71
CA GLY A 14 -12.45 -11.82 -5.04
C GLY A 14 -12.43 -12.97 -4.04
N SER A 15 -12.57 -14.21 -4.54
CA SER A 15 -12.47 -15.45 -3.75
C SER A 15 -11.10 -16.14 -3.89
N ALA A 16 -10.14 -15.50 -4.57
CA ALA A 16 -8.80 -16.04 -4.76
C ALA A 16 -7.90 -15.74 -3.56
N ALA A 17 -6.81 -16.51 -3.40
CA ALA A 17 -5.73 -16.12 -2.52
C ALA A 17 -4.89 -15.02 -3.20
N PRO A 18 -4.51 -13.94 -2.50
CA PRO A 18 -3.57 -12.97 -3.03
C PRO A 18 -2.19 -13.65 -3.22
N PRO A 19 -1.34 -13.15 -4.14
CA PRO A 19 0.05 -13.59 -4.23
C PRO A 19 0.80 -13.37 -2.92
N ASP A 20 1.83 -14.19 -2.65
CA ASP A 20 2.66 -14.07 -1.45
C ASP A 20 3.40 -12.72 -1.36
N ASP A 21 3.72 -12.11 -2.50
CA ASP A 21 4.29 -10.76 -2.60
C ASP A 21 3.36 -9.83 -3.39
N ILE A 22 2.90 -8.79 -2.71
CA ILE A 22 1.99 -7.75 -3.22
C ILE A 22 2.66 -6.38 -3.30
N THR A 23 3.97 -6.28 -2.99
CA THR A 23 4.70 -5.01 -2.86
C THR A 23 4.60 -4.18 -4.12
N ALA A 24 4.90 -4.79 -5.28
CA ALA A 24 4.81 -4.13 -6.57
C ALA A 24 3.34 -3.88 -6.99
N LEU A 25 2.45 -4.84 -6.71
CA LEU A 25 1.03 -4.76 -7.04
C LEU A 25 0.35 -3.57 -6.36
N LEU A 26 0.65 -3.35 -5.08
CA LEU A 26 0.06 -2.30 -4.27
C LEU A 26 0.93 -1.03 -4.19
N GLY A 27 2.07 -0.99 -4.89
CA GLY A 27 2.98 0.16 -4.88
C GLY A 27 3.52 0.49 -3.48
N LEU A 28 3.77 -0.54 -2.66
CA LEU A 28 4.32 -0.40 -1.30
C LEU A 28 5.83 -0.12 -1.37
N ASN A 29 6.19 1.00 -1.97
CA ASN A 29 7.57 1.44 -2.10
C ASN A 29 8.06 2.02 -0.76
N VAL A 30 8.37 1.14 0.19
CA VAL A 30 8.90 1.47 1.53
C VAL A 30 10.20 2.31 1.47
N GLY A 31 10.86 2.38 0.30
CA GLY A 31 12.16 3.00 0.13
C GLY A 31 12.19 4.48 -0.29
N ASP A 32 11.08 5.11 -0.67
CA ASP A 32 11.10 6.52 -1.12
C ASP A 32 11.03 7.55 0.03
N GLY A 33 10.83 7.07 1.27
CA GLY A 33 10.74 7.89 2.48
C GLY A 33 9.60 8.90 2.48
N ASN A 34 8.65 8.76 1.55
CA ASN A 34 7.67 9.78 1.24
C ASN A 34 6.31 9.49 1.85
N THR A 35 6.05 8.25 2.25
CA THR A 35 4.77 7.81 2.83
C THR A 35 4.93 7.52 4.31
N ASP A 36 4.17 8.20 5.16
CA ASP A 36 4.17 7.96 6.61
C ASP A 36 3.28 6.78 6.99
N MET A 37 2.20 6.54 6.23
CA MET A 37 1.20 5.53 6.55
C MET A 37 0.50 4.97 5.30
N TYR A 38 0.24 3.67 5.33
CA TYR A 38 -0.63 2.98 4.39
C TYR A 38 -1.90 2.50 5.07
N ILE A 39 -3.04 2.68 4.42
CA ILE A 39 -4.31 2.02 4.75
C ILE A 39 -4.67 1.11 3.57
N ILE A 40 -4.89 -0.17 3.82
CA ILE A 40 -5.18 -1.18 2.80
C ILE A 40 -6.50 -1.86 3.17
N GLY A 41 -7.46 -1.89 2.24
CA GLY A 41 -8.80 -2.44 2.45
C GLY A 41 -9.41 -3.16 1.25
#